data_AF-D4MHM8-F1
#
_entry.id   AF-D4MHM8-F1
#
_cell.length_a   1.000
_cell.length_b   1.000
_cell.length_c   1.000
_cell.angle_alpha   90.00
_cell.angle_beta   90.00
_cell.angle_gamma   90.00
#
_symmetry.space_group_name_H-M   'P 1'
#
loop_
_entity.id
_entity.type
_entity.pdbx_description
1 polymer ?
#
loop_
_entity_poly.entity_id
_entity_poly.type
_entity_poly.pdbx_seq_one_letter_code
_entity_poly.pdbx_strand_id
1 'polypeptide(L)'
;MANKKCPVAKKCSGCQLSNMTYEQQLEWKQKDTEKLLGSFGKVSEIIGADDPYNYRNKVQAVFRSDRNGRIISGVYQSSRNGIVGIDSCMLDDKRADEIIVGIRDLLRSFKLHPYDEGTERGFLRHVLVRVGKNTGEILVTLVGGNSMFPKKHDFVKALVKQFPDITTVTFSVNRTPEMLLLGENNEVLYGEGYITDILCGKRFRISPHSFYQINHAQTEKLYDYAIKAAKLTKKDVLLDAYSGIGTIGIIASDYVKQVQGIEYNASAVRDAVKNCHENGLTRNIAFNRGDAGEFLEKKAKLGTHYDAVILDPARTGADRKFLNSLVKIAPERIVYISCNPATQARDLKTLTKKYTVTDIQPFDMFPHTRHVETVVLLSKGEIDSKKVRVEFSLEDMDMSEFQDGATYPQIKEYVLEHTGLKVSNLYISQIKRKCGLEVGKNYNLPKSEDSRQPQCPPEKEKAIREAFKYFGMI
;
A
#
# COMPACT_ATOMS: atom_id res chain seq x y z
N MET A 1 -4.30 -26.03 -0.70
CA MET A 1 -3.69 -26.75 0.46
C MET A 1 -4.76 -27.13 1.49
N ALA A 2 -4.65 -28.27 2.19
CA ALA A 2 -5.64 -28.65 3.21
C ALA A 2 -5.67 -27.62 4.36
N ASN A 3 -6.84 -27.03 4.63
CA ASN A 3 -6.99 -25.93 5.59
C ASN A 3 -6.75 -26.43 7.02
N LYS A 4 -5.64 -26.00 7.66
CA LYS A 4 -5.35 -26.32 9.06
C LYS A 4 -6.38 -25.65 9.96
N LYS A 5 -7.12 -26.43 10.75
CA LYS A 5 -8.12 -25.91 11.69
C LYS A 5 -7.43 -25.30 12.91
N CYS A 6 -7.59 -23.99 13.10
CA CYS A 6 -7.13 -23.31 14.31
C CYS A 6 -7.98 -23.72 15.53
N PRO A 7 -7.37 -24.17 16.64
CA PRO A 7 -8.11 -24.62 17.83
C PRO A 7 -8.91 -23.50 18.51
N VAL A 8 -8.53 -22.24 18.28
CA VAL A 8 -9.15 -21.06 18.90
C VAL A 8 -9.90 -20.15 17.93
N ALA A 9 -10.16 -20.60 16.68
CA ALA A 9 -10.81 -19.79 15.63
C ALA A 9 -12.14 -19.14 16.06
N LYS A 10 -12.92 -19.81 16.91
CA LYS A 10 -14.23 -19.28 17.38
C LYS A 10 -14.10 -18.15 18.40
N LYS A 11 -12.94 -18.02 19.06
CA LYS A 11 -12.70 -17.05 20.14
C LYS A 11 -11.76 -15.92 19.71
N CYS A 12 -10.77 -16.24 18.88
CA CYS A 12 -9.82 -15.28 18.33
C CYS A 12 -10.42 -14.54 17.13
N SER A 13 -10.35 -13.21 17.13
CA SER A 13 -10.86 -12.36 16.04
C SER A 13 -9.84 -12.05 14.95
N GLY A 14 -8.62 -12.58 15.06
CA GLY A 14 -7.50 -12.23 14.20
C GLY A 14 -7.55 -12.78 12.78
N CYS A 15 -8.28 -13.88 12.54
CA CYS A 15 -8.27 -14.61 11.26
C CYS A 15 -9.69 -14.73 10.68
N GLN A 16 -10.23 -13.65 10.13
CA GLN A 16 -11.64 -13.56 9.73
C GLN A 16 -12.01 -14.47 8.53
N LEU A 17 -11.02 -14.90 7.73
CA LEU A 17 -11.24 -15.77 6.57
C LEU A 17 -10.72 -17.20 6.79
N SER A 18 -10.36 -17.56 8.04
CA SER A 18 -9.78 -18.88 8.36
C SER A 18 -10.67 -20.09 8.00
N ASN A 19 -11.98 -19.90 7.82
CA ASN A 19 -12.90 -20.97 7.40
C ASN A 19 -12.90 -21.23 5.88
N MET A 20 -12.23 -20.41 5.08
CA MET A 20 -12.12 -20.54 3.62
C MET A 20 -10.80 -21.25 3.26
N THR A 21 -10.77 -22.00 2.16
CA THR A 21 -9.50 -22.44 1.57
C THR A 21 -8.67 -21.22 1.14
N TYR A 22 -7.36 -21.37 0.98
CA TYR A 22 -6.53 -20.20 0.67
C TYR A 22 -6.90 -19.59 -0.68
N GLU A 23 -7.22 -20.44 -1.66
CA GLU A 23 -7.65 -20.06 -3.00
C GLU A 23 -8.96 -19.23 -2.93
N GLN A 24 -9.93 -19.68 -2.12
CA GLN A 24 -11.17 -18.93 -1.86
C GLN A 24 -10.92 -17.57 -1.18
N GLN A 25 -9.90 -17.47 -0.33
CA GLN A 25 -9.53 -16.19 0.30
C GLN A 25 -9.00 -15.21 -0.75
N LEU A 26 -8.14 -15.67 -1.66
CA LEU A 26 -7.62 -14.86 -2.75
C LEU A 26 -8.75 -14.39 -3.69
N GLU A 27 -9.65 -15.29 -4.09
CA GLU A 27 -10.83 -14.93 -4.89
C GLU A 27 -11.71 -13.88 -4.19
N TRP A 28 -11.93 -14.03 -2.88
CA TRP A 28 -12.72 -13.07 -2.10
C TRP A 28 -12.04 -11.69 -2.05
N LYS A 29 -10.73 -11.66 -1.80
CA LYS A 29 -9.91 -10.43 -1.76
C LYS A 29 -9.82 -9.75 -3.13
N GLN A 30 -9.70 -10.53 -4.19
CA GLN A 30 -9.69 -10.05 -5.57
C GLN A 30 -10.99 -9.30 -5.87
N LYS A 31 -12.15 -9.93 -5.63
CA LYS A 31 -13.47 -9.33 -5.86
C LYS A 31 -13.70 -8.07 -5.04
N ASP A 32 -13.28 -8.06 -3.78
CA ASP A 32 -13.38 -6.86 -2.92
C ASP A 32 -12.52 -5.71 -3.47
N THR A 33 -11.30 -6.02 -3.93
CA THR A 33 -10.39 -5.03 -4.52
C THR A 33 -10.92 -4.49 -5.85
N GLU A 34 -11.42 -5.36 -6.74
CA GLU A 34 -12.07 -4.98 -8.00
C GLU A 34 -13.27 -4.06 -7.78
N LYS A 35 -14.09 -4.36 -6.77
CA LYS A 35 -15.23 -3.49 -6.40
C LYS A 35 -14.77 -2.10 -5.94
N LEU A 36 -13.67 -2.01 -5.21
CA LEU A 36 -13.17 -0.76 -4.63
C LEU A 36 -12.36 0.08 -5.62
N LEU A 37 -11.58 -0.57 -6.49
CA LEU A 37 -10.59 0.09 -7.35
C LEU A 37 -10.85 -0.04 -8.85
N GLY A 38 -11.76 -0.92 -9.27
CA GLY A 38 -12.03 -1.22 -10.68
C GLY A 38 -12.52 -0.01 -11.50
N SER A 39 -13.13 0.98 -10.85
CA SER A 39 -13.52 2.24 -11.52
C SER A 39 -12.34 3.11 -11.96
N PHE A 40 -11.11 2.83 -11.48
CA PHE A 40 -9.91 3.58 -11.83
C PHE A 40 -9.04 2.88 -12.88
N GLY A 41 -9.27 1.59 -13.13
CA GLY A 41 -8.49 0.79 -14.06
C GLY A 41 -8.67 -0.71 -13.81
N LYS A 42 -8.10 -1.53 -14.70
CA LYS A 42 -8.10 -2.98 -14.53
C LYS A 42 -7.28 -3.36 -13.29
N VAL A 43 -7.89 -4.12 -12.40
CA VAL A 43 -7.20 -4.72 -11.25
C VAL A 43 -6.54 -6.02 -11.72
N SER A 44 -5.22 -6.13 -11.54
CA SER A 44 -4.46 -7.35 -11.82
C SER A 44 -4.81 -8.46 -10.83
N GLU A 45 -4.47 -9.69 -11.18
CA GLU A 45 -4.69 -10.85 -10.29
C GLU A 45 -3.86 -10.71 -9.01
N ILE A 46 -4.48 -10.92 -7.86
CA ILE A 46 -3.85 -10.82 -6.55
C ILE A 46 -2.64 -11.76 -6.43
N ILE A 47 -1.51 -11.20 -6.04
CA ILE A 47 -0.30 -11.98 -5.76
C ILE A 47 -0.45 -12.58 -4.36
N GLY A 48 -0.60 -13.90 -4.30
CA GLY A 48 -0.69 -14.67 -3.06
C GLY A 48 0.65 -14.93 -2.37
N ALA A 49 0.57 -15.33 -1.10
CA ALA A 49 1.66 -15.91 -0.33
C ALA A 49 1.94 -17.35 -0.74
N ASP A 50 3.23 -17.70 -0.86
CA ASP A 50 3.64 -19.07 -1.18
C ASP A 50 3.33 -20.03 -0.02
N ASP A 51 3.58 -19.58 1.21
CA ASP A 51 3.10 -20.20 2.45
C ASP A 51 2.25 -19.19 3.23
N PRO A 52 0.94 -19.43 3.42
CA PRO A 52 0.07 -18.53 4.16
C PRO A 52 0.21 -18.65 5.70
N TYR A 53 1.13 -19.46 6.21
CA TYR A 53 1.35 -19.71 7.63
C TYR A 53 2.71 -19.21 8.15
N ASN A 54 2.82 -19.00 9.47
CA ASN A 54 4.04 -18.59 10.21
C ASN A 54 4.77 -17.34 9.66
N TYR A 55 4.08 -16.51 8.88
CA TYR A 55 4.68 -15.39 8.18
C TYR A 55 4.98 -14.19 9.09
N ARG A 56 4.25 -14.04 10.22
CA ARG A 56 4.35 -12.84 11.06
C ARG A 56 5.65 -12.83 11.84
N ASN A 57 6.52 -11.91 11.45
CA ASN A 57 7.80 -11.66 12.11
C ASN A 57 7.68 -10.75 13.35
N LYS A 58 6.47 -10.28 13.68
CA LYS A 58 6.15 -9.42 14.82
C LYS A 58 4.94 -9.99 15.55
N VAL A 59 5.15 -10.46 16.77
CA VAL A 59 4.13 -11.09 17.60
C VAL A 59 3.94 -10.28 18.87
N GLN A 60 2.68 -10.04 19.24
CA GLN A 60 2.34 -9.37 20.49
C GLN A 60 1.36 -10.21 21.28
N ALA A 61 1.70 -10.49 22.53
CA ALA A 61 0.86 -11.27 23.43
C ALA A 61 0.63 -10.52 24.73
N VAL A 62 -0.65 -10.42 25.11
CA VAL A 62 -1.10 -9.84 26.37
C VAL A 62 -1.04 -10.89 27.45
N PHE A 63 -0.65 -10.49 28.65
CA PHE A 63 -0.55 -11.37 29.81
C PHE A 63 -1.64 -11.00 30.83
N ARG A 64 -2.32 -12.00 31.36
CA ARG A 64 -3.30 -11.88 32.47
C ARG A 64 -3.28 -13.12 33.35
N SER A 65 -3.87 -12.99 34.53
CA SER A 65 -4.26 -14.14 35.34
C SER A 65 -5.69 -14.55 34.98
N ASP A 66 -5.94 -15.84 34.79
CA ASP A 66 -7.29 -16.36 34.66
C ASP A 66 -8.01 -16.38 36.02
N ARG A 67 -9.28 -16.81 36.04
CA ARG A 67 -10.10 -16.88 37.27
C ARG A 67 -9.52 -17.82 38.33
N ASN A 68 -8.65 -18.76 37.95
CA ASN A 68 -8.00 -19.71 38.84
C ASN A 68 -6.59 -19.23 39.26
N GLY A 69 -6.21 -18.00 38.93
CA GLY A 69 -4.89 -17.43 39.20
C GLY A 69 -3.78 -17.97 38.31
N ARG A 70 -4.08 -18.73 37.25
CA ARG A 70 -3.08 -19.19 36.29
C ARG A 70 -2.73 -18.06 35.32
N ILE A 71 -1.45 -17.84 35.10
CA ILE A 71 -0.99 -16.88 34.10
C ILE A 71 -1.29 -17.44 32.71
N ILE A 72 -1.94 -16.64 31.88
CA ILE A 72 -2.21 -16.90 30.46
C ILE A 72 -1.60 -15.78 29.61
N SER A 73 -1.22 -16.14 28.38
CA SER A 73 -0.71 -15.23 27.34
C SER A 73 -1.53 -15.41 26.07
N GLY A 74 -1.85 -14.33 25.37
CA GLY A 74 -2.54 -14.43 24.08
C GLY A 74 -3.13 -13.11 23.59
N VAL A 75 -4.32 -13.17 22.98
CA VAL A 75 -4.95 -12.02 22.30
C VAL A 75 -6.26 -11.62 22.96
N TYR A 76 -6.64 -10.35 22.79
CA TYR A 76 -7.95 -9.87 23.24
C TYR A 76 -9.10 -10.53 22.46
N GLN A 77 -10.19 -10.82 23.17
CA GLN A 77 -11.44 -11.27 22.58
C GLN A 77 -12.24 -10.07 22.05
N SER A 78 -12.89 -10.20 20.91
CA SER A 78 -13.53 -9.07 20.18
C SER A 78 -14.73 -8.41 20.88
N SER A 79 -15.34 -9.02 21.90
CA SER A 79 -16.64 -8.57 22.41
C SER A 79 -16.74 -8.40 23.92
N ARG A 80 -15.71 -8.78 24.67
CA ARG A 80 -15.62 -8.65 26.13
C ARG A 80 -14.14 -8.50 26.45
N ASN A 81 -13.75 -7.70 27.43
CA ASN A 81 -12.35 -7.48 27.87
C ASN A 81 -11.62 -8.75 28.38
N GLY A 82 -11.97 -9.94 27.90
CA GLY A 82 -11.31 -11.20 28.13
C GLY A 82 -10.17 -11.46 27.14
N ILE A 83 -9.31 -12.38 27.53
CA ILE A 83 -8.16 -12.83 26.74
C ILE A 83 -8.37 -14.28 26.35
N VAL A 84 -8.02 -14.61 25.12
CA VAL A 84 -7.91 -15.98 24.64
C VAL A 84 -6.46 -16.41 24.82
N GLY A 85 -6.22 -17.37 25.72
CA GLY A 85 -4.91 -17.98 25.88
C GLY A 85 -4.49 -18.72 24.61
N ILE A 86 -3.29 -18.44 24.12
CA ILE A 86 -2.70 -19.01 22.92
C ILE A 86 -1.27 -19.42 23.24
N ASP A 87 -0.98 -20.70 23.04
CA ASP A 87 0.38 -21.26 23.18
C ASP A 87 1.11 -21.29 21.84
N SER A 88 0.36 -21.44 20.75
CA SER A 88 0.89 -21.29 19.40
C SER A 88 -0.20 -20.81 18.44
N CYS A 89 0.19 -19.89 17.56
CA CYS A 89 -0.63 -19.32 16.50
C CYS A 89 -0.09 -19.75 15.14
N MET A 90 -0.98 -20.19 14.24
CA MET A 90 -0.57 -20.70 12.92
C MET A 90 0.01 -19.61 12.00
N LEU A 91 -0.14 -18.33 12.35
CA LEU A 91 0.35 -17.20 11.55
C LEU A 91 1.63 -16.59 12.12
N ASP A 92 1.89 -16.83 13.40
CA ASP A 92 3.00 -16.22 14.11
C ASP A 92 4.29 -17.02 13.89
N ASP A 93 5.43 -16.35 14.02
CA ASP A 93 6.71 -17.04 14.04
C ASP A 93 6.73 -18.04 15.21
N LYS A 94 7.02 -19.31 14.91
CA LYS A 94 7.00 -20.39 15.90
C LYS A 94 7.95 -20.12 17.07
N ARG A 95 9.11 -19.52 16.80
CA ARG A 95 10.08 -19.21 17.85
C ARG A 95 9.61 -18.08 18.74
N ALA A 96 8.91 -17.10 18.17
CA ALA A 96 8.27 -16.04 18.96
C ALA A 96 7.19 -16.60 19.90
N ASP A 97 6.37 -17.55 19.44
CA ASP A 97 5.38 -18.25 20.28
C ASP A 97 6.07 -18.98 21.45
N GLU A 98 7.12 -19.75 21.17
CA GLU A 98 7.91 -20.47 22.19
C GLU A 98 8.47 -19.52 23.25
N ILE A 99 9.02 -18.37 22.83
CA ILE A 99 9.56 -17.34 23.72
C ILE A 99 8.45 -16.76 24.60
N ILE A 100 7.27 -16.46 24.05
CA ILE A 100 6.13 -15.93 24.81
C ILE A 100 5.68 -16.92 25.88
N VAL A 101 5.58 -18.21 25.53
CA VAL A 101 5.27 -19.29 26.48
C VAL A 101 6.36 -19.41 27.54
N GLY A 102 7.64 -19.35 27.16
CA GLY A 102 8.76 -19.36 28.10
C GLY A 102 8.73 -18.18 29.09
N ILE A 103 8.41 -16.98 28.63
CA ILE A 103 8.24 -15.80 29.49
C ILE A 103 7.11 -16.01 30.50
N ARG A 104 6.00 -16.64 30.09
CA ARG A 104 4.89 -17.00 30.98
C ARG A 104 5.33 -17.92 32.12
N ASP A 105 6.16 -18.91 31.82
CA ASP A 105 6.69 -19.83 32.82
C ASP A 105 7.72 -19.15 33.74
N LEU A 106 8.56 -18.28 33.17
CA LEU A 106 9.51 -17.48 33.94
C LEU A 106 8.81 -16.53 34.92
N LEU A 107 7.72 -15.86 34.53
CA LEU A 107 6.94 -15.03 35.45
C LEU A 107 6.54 -15.80 36.71
N ARG A 108 6.08 -17.05 36.56
CA ARG A 108 5.73 -17.92 37.68
C ARG A 108 6.94 -18.21 38.57
N SER A 109 8.05 -18.62 37.98
CA SER A 109 9.28 -18.97 38.74
C SER A 109 9.88 -17.78 39.50
N PHE A 110 9.75 -16.57 38.96
CA PHE A 110 10.23 -15.33 39.56
C PHE A 110 9.21 -14.68 40.52
N LYS A 111 8.02 -15.27 40.69
CA LYS A 111 6.90 -14.72 41.47
C LYS A 111 6.48 -13.32 40.99
N LEU A 112 6.53 -13.11 39.67
CA LEU A 112 6.04 -11.91 39.00
C LEU A 112 4.63 -12.15 38.48
N HIS A 113 3.80 -11.12 38.55
CA HIS A 113 2.40 -11.21 38.15
C HIS A 113 2.12 -10.34 36.92
N PRO A 114 1.21 -10.78 36.03
CA PRO A 114 0.66 -9.90 35.00
C PRO A 114 0.04 -8.66 35.63
N TYR A 115 0.06 -7.56 34.88
CA TYR A 115 -0.60 -6.34 35.27
C TYR A 115 -2.11 -6.46 35.10
N ASP A 116 -2.83 -6.08 36.14
CA ASP A 116 -4.29 -6.05 36.20
C ASP A 116 -4.76 -4.59 36.09
N GLU A 117 -5.50 -4.28 35.03
CA GLU A 117 -6.00 -2.92 34.76
C GLU A 117 -7.12 -2.48 35.71
N GLY A 118 -7.83 -3.41 36.35
CA GLY A 118 -8.89 -3.08 37.31
C GLY A 118 -8.37 -2.72 38.69
N THR A 119 -7.23 -3.31 39.09
CA THR A 119 -6.59 -3.03 40.39
C THR A 119 -5.33 -2.16 40.30
N GLU A 120 -4.84 -1.90 39.08
CA GLU A 120 -3.59 -1.20 38.78
C GLU A 120 -2.35 -1.84 39.45
N ARG A 121 -2.41 -3.16 39.67
CA ARG A 121 -1.35 -3.93 40.33
C ARG A 121 -0.71 -4.94 39.37
N GLY A 122 0.48 -5.38 39.72
CA GLY A 122 1.26 -6.34 38.93
C GLY A 122 2.33 -5.66 38.07
N PHE A 123 2.93 -6.45 37.19
CA PHE A 123 4.12 -6.07 36.44
C PHE A 123 3.85 -6.07 34.94
N LEU A 124 3.70 -7.25 34.32
CA LEU A 124 3.76 -7.41 32.86
C LEU A 124 2.38 -7.23 32.21
N ARG A 125 2.23 -6.27 31.30
CA ARG A 125 1.01 -6.07 30.51
C ARG A 125 1.02 -6.95 29.26
N HIS A 126 2.07 -6.84 28.47
CA HIS A 126 2.24 -7.59 27.23
C HIS A 126 3.71 -7.72 26.87
N VAL A 127 3.97 -8.59 25.90
CA VAL A 127 5.29 -8.79 25.30
C VAL A 127 5.15 -8.57 23.81
N LEU A 128 6.14 -7.88 23.24
CA LEU A 128 6.37 -7.79 21.81
C LEU A 128 7.62 -8.62 21.48
N VAL A 129 7.50 -9.56 20.56
CA VAL A 129 8.64 -10.29 19.99
C VAL A 129 8.76 -9.93 18.52
N ARG A 130 9.96 -9.59 18.07
CA ARG A 130 10.28 -9.45 16.64
C ARG A 130 11.40 -10.41 16.26
N VAL A 131 11.31 -10.95 15.05
CA VAL A 131 12.27 -11.90 14.49
C VAL A 131 12.74 -11.36 13.15
N GLY A 132 14.05 -11.17 12.98
CA GLY A 132 14.65 -10.94 11.67
C GLY A 132 14.59 -12.23 10.86
N LYS A 133 13.82 -12.27 9.77
CA LYS A 133 13.56 -13.53 9.06
C LYS A 133 14.80 -14.07 8.36
N ASN A 134 15.68 -13.19 7.88
CA ASN A 134 16.89 -13.60 7.17
C ASN A 134 18.11 -13.71 8.09
N THR A 135 18.16 -12.94 9.18
CA THR A 135 19.28 -12.94 10.13
C THR A 135 19.08 -13.90 11.30
N GLY A 136 17.83 -14.24 11.64
CA GLY A 136 17.47 -14.99 12.83
C GLY A 136 17.58 -14.20 14.14
N GLU A 137 17.90 -12.91 14.09
CA GLU A 137 18.01 -12.08 15.29
C GLU A 137 16.64 -11.86 15.95
N ILE A 138 16.57 -11.95 17.27
CA ILE A 138 15.30 -11.82 18.02
C ILE A 138 15.36 -10.67 19.03
N LEU A 139 14.37 -9.77 18.91
CA LEU A 139 14.11 -8.67 19.83
C LEU A 139 12.92 -9.05 20.71
N VAL A 140 13.12 -9.05 22.03
CA VAL A 140 12.04 -9.18 23.01
C VAL A 140 11.85 -7.87 23.76
N THR A 141 10.67 -7.27 23.66
CA THR A 141 10.28 -6.10 24.44
C THR A 141 9.25 -6.50 25.48
N LEU A 142 9.66 -6.45 26.75
CA LEU A 142 8.78 -6.64 27.90
C LEU A 142 8.08 -5.31 28.20
N VAL A 143 6.75 -5.30 28.31
CA VAL A 143 5.99 -4.07 28.57
C VAL A 143 5.30 -4.15 29.91
N GLY A 144 5.78 -3.34 30.85
CA GLY A 144 5.24 -3.23 32.21
C GLY A 144 4.17 -2.15 32.34
N GLY A 145 3.28 -2.28 33.33
CA GLY A 145 2.37 -1.20 33.73
C GLY A 145 3.03 -0.11 34.58
N ASN A 146 4.17 -0.43 35.21
CA ASN A 146 5.00 0.48 35.97
C ASN A 146 6.48 0.18 35.72
N SER A 147 7.37 1.04 36.24
CA SER A 147 8.83 0.93 36.03
C SER A 147 9.52 -0.04 37.00
N MET A 148 8.79 -0.61 37.97
CA MET A 148 9.38 -1.52 38.95
C MET A 148 9.47 -2.92 38.34
N PHE A 149 10.69 -3.39 38.09
CA PHE A 149 10.98 -4.74 37.62
C PHE A 149 11.88 -5.48 38.63
N PRO A 150 11.30 -6.18 39.61
CA PRO A 150 12.06 -6.95 40.59
C PRO A 150 12.89 -8.06 39.92
N LYS A 151 14.13 -8.25 40.37
CA LYS A 151 15.06 -9.27 39.85
C LYS A 151 15.29 -9.21 38.33
N LYS A 152 15.17 -8.00 37.75
CA LYS A 152 15.31 -7.73 36.32
C LYS A 152 16.50 -8.43 35.66
N HIS A 153 17.70 -8.27 36.25
CA HIS A 153 18.92 -8.87 35.71
C HIS A 153 18.85 -10.41 35.66
N ASP A 154 18.40 -11.05 36.74
CA ASP A 154 18.30 -12.50 36.82
C ASP A 154 17.21 -13.05 35.90
N PHE A 155 16.09 -12.33 35.76
CA PHE A 155 15.02 -12.68 34.84
C PHE A 155 15.52 -12.68 33.39
N VAL A 156 16.20 -11.61 32.99
CA VAL A 156 16.76 -11.48 31.63
C VAL A 156 17.82 -12.53 31.37
N LYS A 157 18.70 -12.80 32.35
CA LYS A 157 19.70 -13.88 32.25
C LYS A 157 19.06 -15.25 32.08
N ALA A 158 17.98 -15.55 32.81
CA ALA A 158 17.24 -16.80 32.67
C ALA A 158 16.57 -16.91 31.30
N LEU A 159 15.97 -15.81 30.81
CA LEU A 159 15.33 -15.74 29.50
C LEU A 159 16.33 -16.03 28.37
N VAL A 160 17.45 -15.30 28.33
CA VAL A 160 18.49 -15.49 27.29
C VAL A 160 19.16 -16.86 27.41
N LYS A 161 19.32 -17.39 28.62
CA LYS A 161 19.82 -18.78 28.80
C LYS A 161 18.87 -19.82 28.21
N GLN A 162 17.55 -19.62 28.36
CA GLN A 162 16.54 -20.52 27.82
C GLN A 162 16.39 -20.36 26.29
N PHE A 163 16.57 -19.15 25.77
CA PHE A 163 16.46 -18.81 24.36
C PHE A 163 17.72 -18.05 23.88
N PRO A 164 18.81 -18.77 23.57
CA PRO A 164 20.11 -18.15 23.22
C PRO A 164 20.13 -17.35 21.92
N ASP A 165 19.11 -17.52 21.09
CA ASP A 165 18.85 -16.78 19.84
C ASP A 165 18.27 -15.38 20.06
N ILE A 166 17.87 -15.04 21.29
CA ILE A 166 17.55 -13.66 21.67
C ILE A 166 18.82 -12.83 21.65
N THR A 167 18.88 -11.86 20.75
CA THR A 167 20.01 -10.92 20.65
C THR A 167 19.77 -9.63 21.41
N THR A 168 18.50 -9.23 21.58
CA THR A 168 18.15 -8.00 22.30
C THR A 168 16.93 -8.18 23.19
N VAL A 169 17.03 -7.70 24.43
CA VAL A 169 15.88 -7.55 25.35
C VAL A 169 15.74 -6.09 25.74
N THR A 170 14.54 -5.54 25.59
CA THR A 170 14.20 -4.20 26.05
C THR A 170 13.02 -4.22 27.01
N PHE A 171 12.87 -3.16 27.79
CA PHE A 171 11.77 -2.95 28.71
C PHE A 171 11.11 -1.60 28.46
N SER A 172 9.79 -1.63 28.31
CA SER A 172 8.96 -0.46 28.08
C SER A 172 7.93 -0.33 29.19
N VAL A 173 7.49 0.89 29.49
CA VAL A 173 6.46 1.14 30.50
C VAL A 173 5.27 1.83 29.87
N ASN A 174 4.13 1.14 29.84
CA ASN A 174 2.87 1.71 29.38
C ASN A 174 1.92 1.90 30.57
N ARG A 175 1.76 3.16 30.99
CA ARG A 175 0.87 3.60 32.08
C ARG A 175 -0.52 4.00 31.60
N THR A 176 -0.78 3.94 30.30
CA THR A 176 -2.02 4.45 29.71
C THR A 176 -3.05 3.33 29.55
N PRO A 177 -4.35 3.63 29.45
CA PRO A 177 -5.37 2.62 29.22
C PRO A 177 -5.25 1.90 27.87
N GLU A 178 -4.57 2.52 26.90
CA GLU A 178 -4.38 1.97 25.56
C GLU A 178 -3.65 0.62 25.59
N MET A 179 -4.30 -0.36 24.99
CA MET A 179 -3.81 -1.74 24.91
C MET A 179 -2.67 -1.85 23.89
N LEU A 180 -1.72 -2.76 24.17
CA LEU A 180 -0.62 -3.10 23.24
C LEU A 180 0.29 -1.92 22.81
N LEU A 181 0.21 -0.80 23.53
CA LEU A 181 1.04 0.37 23.29
C LEU A 181 2.38 0.24 24.02
N LEU A 182 3.47 0.58 23.34
CA LEU A 182 4.79 0.77 23.96
C LEU A 182 4.84 2.14 24.65
N GLY A 183 5.52 2.24 25.79
CA GLY A 183 5.86 3.52 26.39
C GLY A 183 6.80 4.35 25.50
N GLU A 184 6.89 5.65 25.72
CA GLU A 184 7.69 6.56 24.87
C GLU A 184 9.19 6.20 24.80
N ASN A 185 9.70 5.57 25.85
CA ASN A 185 11.10 5.18 25.97
C ASN A 185 11.21 3.69 26.29
N ASN A 186 12.29 3.06 25.81
CA ASN A 186 12.64 1.69 26.17
C ASN A 186 14.00 1.66 26.86
N GLU A 187 14.07 0.99 28.00
CA GLU A 187 15.32 0.60 28.63
C GLU A 187 15.89 -0.62 27.90
N VAL A 188 17.17 -0.60 27.54
CA VAL A 188 17.85 -1.78 27.00
C VAL A 188 18.32 -2.63 28.18
N LEU A 189 17.86 -3.88 28.24
CA LEU A 189 18.21 -4.81 29.30
C LEU A 189 19.28 -5.83 28.89
N TYR A 190 19.37 -6.10 27.59
CA TYR A 190 20.37 -6.98 26.98
C TYR A 190 20.52 -6.63 25.49
N GLY A 191 21.74 -6.72 24.97
CA GLY A 191 22.04 -6.42 23.57
C GLY A 191 22.03 -4.93 23.25
N GLU A 192 21.72 -4.61 21.99
CA GLU A 192 21.94 -3.29 21.40
C GLU A 192 20.70 -2.37 21.41
N GLY A 193 19.55 -2.90 21.83
CA GLY A 193 18.26 -2.20 21.80
C GLY A 193 17.52 -2.24 20.46
N TYR A 194 18.05 -2.97 19.48
CA TYR A 194 17.46 -3.25 18.18
C TYR A 194 17.90 -4.63 17.67
N ILE A 195 17.31 -5.07 16.57
CA ILE A 195 17.80 -6.20 15.77
C ILE A 195 18.02 -5.75 14.33
N THR A 196 18.72 -6.55 13.53
CA THR A 196 18.84 -6.35 12.10
C THR A 196 18.11 -7.43 11.31
N ASP A 197 17.59 -7.07 10.14
CA ASP A 197 17.07 -8.02 9.14
C ASP A 197 17.53 -7.58 7.73
N ILE A 198 17.42 -8.47 6.75
CA ILE A 198 17.82 -8.20 5.35
C ILE A 198 16.59 -8.27 4.47
N LEU A 199 16.18 -7.16 3.86
CA LEU A 199 15.01 -7.08 2.98
C LEU A 199 15.41 -6.51 1.62
N CYS A 200 15.07 -7.18 0.53
CA CYS A 200 15.45 -6.80 -0.83
C CYS A 200 16.96 -6.54 -0.96
N GLY A 201 17.79 -7.35 -0.30
CA GLY A 201 19.25 -7.22 -0.29
C GLY A 201 19.82 -6.06 0.53
N LYS A 202 18.98 -5.30 1.24
CA LYS A 202 19.40 -4.18 2.12
C LYS A 202 19.24 -4.56 3.59
N ARG A 203 20.16 -4.08 4.44
CA ARG A 203 20.15 -4.34 5.90
C ARG A 203 19.37 -3.26 6.63
N PHE A 204 18.44 -3.65 7.49
CA PHE A 204 17.63 -2.72 8.27
C PHE A 204 17.73 -3.01 9.75
N ARG A 205 18.06 -1.97 10.53
CA ARG A 205 17.87 -1.90 11.97
C ARG A 205 16.39 -1.73 12.29
N ILE A 206 15.91 -2.57 13.19
CA ILE A 206 14.53 -2.64 13.65
C ILE A 206 14.53 -2.48 15.16
N SER A 207 14.07 -1.33 15.64
CA SER A 207 13.87 -1.03 17.06
C SER A 207 12.44 -1.38 17.49
N PRO A 208 12.12 -1.39 18.81
CA PRO A 208 10.78 -1.72 19.30
C PRO A 208 9.67 -0.89 18.63
N HIS A 209 9.91 0.41 18.45
CA HIS A 209 8.97 1.38 17.89
C HIS A 209 8.94 1.42 16.36
N SER A 210 9.94 0.86 15.68
CA SER A 210 10.02 0.92 14.21
C SER A 210 8.83 0.23 13.57
N PHE A 211 8.16 0.89 12.63
CA PHE A 211 7.29 0.16 11.71
C PHE A 211 8.17 -0.67 10.76
N TYR A 212 7.84 -1.96 10.63
CA TYR A 212 8.48 -2.89 9.71
C TYR A 212 7.41 -3.89 9.27
N GLN A 213 7.41 -4.23 7.98
CA GLN A 213 6.38 -5.07 7.41
C GLN A 213 6.41 -6.47 8.04
N ILE A 214 5.21 -7.00 8.34
CA ILE A 214 5.11 -8.20 9.17
C ILE A 214 5.28 -9.51 8.39
N ASN A 215 5.10 -9.46 7.06
CA ASN A 215 5.20 -10.60 6.17
C ASN A 215 6.38 -10.40 5.22
N HIS A 216 7.56 -10.87 5.64
CA HIS A 216 8.82 -10.61 4.95
C HIS A 216 8.79 -11.05 3.48
N ALA A 217 8.40 -12.31 3.21
CA ALA A 217 8.40 -12.86 1.85
C ALA A 217 7.46 -12.12 0.90
N GLN A 218 6.29 -11.70 1.38
CA GLN A 218 5.37 -10.89 0.56
C GLN A 218 5.84 -9.44 0.39
N THR A 219 6.53 -8.90 1.40
CA THR A 219 7.09 -7.54 1.32
C THR A 219 8.14 -7.44 0.23
N GLU A 220 9.00 -8.46 0.07
CA GLU A 220 9.97 -8.49 -1.02
C GLU A 220 9.29 -8.46 -2.38
N LYS A 221 8.23 -9.26 -2.57
CA LYS A 221 7.44 -9.25 -3.82
C LYS A 221 6.79 -7.88 -4.07
N LEU A 222 6.19 -7.28 -3.05
CA LEU A 222 5.51 -5.99 -3.14
C LEU A 222 6.50 -4.87 -3.48
N TYR A 223 7.63 -4.79 -2.77
CA TYR A 223 8.63 -3.75 -3.02
C TYR A 223 9.35 -3.95 -4.35
N ASP A 224 9.71 -5.18 -4.71
CA ASP A 224 10.28 -5.48 -6.04
C ASP A 224 9.34 -5.03 -7.15
N TYR A 225 8.04 -5.34 -7.02
CA TYR A 225 7.02 -4.88 -7.95
C TYR A 225 6.94 -3.35 -8.01
N ALA A 226 6.78 -2.69 -6.86
CA ALA A 226 6.66 -1.24 -6.77
C ALA A 226 7.85 -0.51 -7.41
N ILE A 227 9.08 -0.96 -7.14
CA ILE A 227 10.31 -0.38 -7.68
C ILE A 227 10.43 -0.60 -9.19
N LYS A 228 10.16 -1.82 -9.68
CA LYS A 228 10.20 -2.12 -11.12
C LYS A 228 9.13 -1.34 -11.88
N ALA A 229 7.91 -1.32 -11.36
CA ALA A 229 6.79 -0.65 -11.98
C ALA A 229 6.95 0.88 -11.97
N ALA A 230 7.65 1.45 -10.98
CA ALA A 230 8.04 2.86 -10.94
C ALA A 230 8.97 3.28 -12.09
N LYS A 231 9.62 2.33 -12.79
CA LYS A 231 10.54 2.57 -13.92
C LYS A 231 11.61 3.62 -13.58
N LEU A 232 12.15 3.54 -12.38
CA LEU A 232 13.13 4.50 -11.86
C LEU A 232 14.42 4.49 -12.69
N THR A 233 15.01 5.66 -12.91
CA THR A 233 16.26 5.84 -13.65
C THR A 233 17.30 6.58 -12.81
N LYS A 234 18.59 6.41 -13.14
CA LYS A 234 19.71 7.09 -12.47
C LYS A 234 19.71 8.62 -12.58
N LYS A 235 18.75 9.20 -13.30
CA LYS A 235 18.53 10.64 -13.40
C LYS A 235 17.46 11.14 -12.43
N ASP A 236 16.61 10.25 -11.93
CA ASP A 236 15.41 10.59 -11.18
C ASP A 236 15.76 11.10 -9.77
N VAL A 237 15.02 12.12 -9.33
CA VAL A 237 14.91 12.55 -7.94
C VAL A 237 13.60 11.99 -7.38
N LEU A 238 13.73 11.07 -6.43
CA LEU A 238 12.62 10.37 -5.80
C LEU A 238 12.26 11.00 -4.44
N LEU A 239 10.97 11.22 -4.20
CA LEU A 239 10.43 11.44 -2.86
C LEU A 239 9.88 10.12 -2.30
N ASP A 240 10.39 9.70 -1.14
CA ASP A 240 9.83 8.63 -0.32
C ASP A 240 8.97 9.27 0.80
N ALA A 241 7.65 9.26 0.64
CA ALA A 241 6.72 9.88 1.57
C ALA A 241 6.16 8.85 2.56
N TYR A 242 6.08 9.25 3.83
CA TYR A 242 5.75 8.35 4.95
C TYR A 242 6.81 7.26 5.10
N SER A 243 8.08 7.67 5.01
CA SER A 243 9.19 6.75 4.74
C SER A 243 9.48 5.76 5.87
N GLY A 244 8.92 5.95 7.08
CA GLY A 244 9.21 5.09 8.21
C GLY A 244 10.71 5.01 8.51
N ILE A 245 11.24 3.79 8.62
CA ILE A 245 12.68 3.53 8.79
C ILE A 245 13.47 3.54 7.46
N GLY A 246 12.87 4.04 6.39
CA GLY A 246 13.50 4.24 5.08
C GLY A 246 13.57 2.99 4.21
N THR A 247 12.74 1.96 4.44
CA THR A 247 12.81 0.69 3.69
C THR A 247 12.74 0.91 2.18
N ILE A 248 11.68 1.56 1.72
CA ILE A 248 11.43 1.83 0.30
C ILE A 248 12.53 2.73 -0.28
N GLY A 249 12.80 3.88 0.34
CA GLY A 249 13.80 4.83 -0.15
C GLY A 249 15.21 4.24 -0.23
N ILE A 250 15.63 3.43 0.75
CA ILE A 250 16.94 2.77 0.75
C ILE A 250 17.04 1.73 -0.37
N ILE A 251 15.99 0.94 -0.59
CA ILE A 251 15.94 -0.01 -1.73
C ILE A 251 15.96 0.74 -3.07
N ALA A 252 15.17 1.81 -3.19
CA ALA A 252 15.07 2.62 -4.40
C ALA A 252 16.36 3.39 -4.72
N SER A 253 17.20 3.68 -3.73
CA SER A 253 18.44 4.45 -3.88
C SER A 253 19.42 3.85 -4.89
N ASP A 254 19.35 2.54 -5.12
CA ASP A 254 20.16 1.83 -6.12
C ASP A 254 19.73 2.14 -7.56
N TYR A 255 18.58 2.78 -7.78
CA TYR A 255 17.99 3.01 -9.10
C TYR A 255 17.94 4.48 -9.49
N VAL A 256 18.09 5.40 -8.54
CA VAL A 256 17.85 6.83 -8.74
C VAL A 256 19.10 7.70 -8.57
N LYS A 257 19.01 8.97 -8.99
CA LYS A 257 20.04 9.98 -8.71
C LYS A 257 20.08 10.33 -7.23
N GLN A 258 18.90 10.58 -6.66
CA GLN A 258 18.75 11.02 -5.28
C GLN A 258 17.39 10.58 -4.71
N VAL A 259 17.38 10.22 -3.43
CA VAL A 259 16.17 9.98 -2.63
C VAL A 259 16.06 11.05 -1.55
N GLN A 260 14.85 11.57 -1.40
CA GLN A 260 14.46 12.45 -0.30
C GLN A 260 13.33 11.75 0.46
N GLY A 261 13.54 11.38 1.70
CA GLY A 261 12.51 10.81 2.55
C GLY A 261 11.88 11.83 3.50
N ILE A 262 10.60 11.68 3.80
CA ILE A 262 9.86 12.47 4.81
C ILE A 262 9.05 11.56 5.73
N GLU A 263 9.29 11.70 7.03
CA GLU A 263 8.64 10.91 8.08
C GLU A 263 8.34 11.78 9.31
N TYR A 264 7.17 11.59 9.91
CA TYR A 264 6.73 12.37 11.06
C TYR A 264 7.42 11.91 12.36
N ASN A 265 7.57 10.59 12.52
CA ASN A 265 8.11 9.96 13.70
C ASN A 265 9.63 10.13 13.81
N ALA A 266 10.07 10.83 14.85
CA ALA A 266 11.49 11.11 15.08
C ALA A 266 12.35 9.86 15.28
N SER A 267 11.82 8.80 15.90
CA SER A 267 12.54 7.55 16.09
C SER A 267 12.74 6.80 14.78
N ALA A 268 11.72 6.78 13.92
CA ALA A 268 11.80 6.18 12.60
C ALA A 268 12.82 6.90 11.70
N VAL A 269 12.86 8.25 11.73
CA VAL A 269 13.88 9.02 11.01
C VAL A 269 15.30 8.71 11.50
N ARG A 270 15.50 8.57 12.83
CA ARG A 270 16.81 8.17 13.38
C ARG A 270 17.23 6.79 12.91
N ASP A 271 16.32 5.83 12.93
CA ASP A 271 16.57 4.49 12.41
C ASP A 271 16.83 4.53 10.89
N ALA A 272 16.11 5.34 10.11
CA ALA A 272 16.33 5.51 8.67
C ALA A 272 17.74 6.05 8.35
N VAL A 273 18.20 7.06 9.10
CA VAL A 273 19.57 7.59 8.96
C VAL A 273 20.59 6.50 9.31
N LYS A 274 20.38 5.72 10.38
CA LYS A 274 21.26 4.60 10.72
C LYS A 274 21.25 3.53 9.63
N ASN A 275 20.09 3.21 9.08
CA ASN A 275 19.95 2.26 7.97
C ASN A 275 20.70 2.73 6.71
N CYS A 276 20.72 4.03 6.41
CA CYS A 276 21.58 4.55 5.34
C CYS A 276 23.05 4.20 5.58
N HIS A 277 23.55 4.45 6.80
CA HIS A 277 24.94 4.13 7.16
C HIS A 277 25.24 2.62 7.08
N GLU A 278 24.33 1.76 7.58
CA GLU A 278 24.46 0.30 7.51
C GLU A 278 24.54 -0.23 6.07
N ASN A 279 23.95 0.49 5.11
CA ASN A 279 24.00 0.15 3.69
C ASN A 279 25.04 0.95 2.90
N GLY A 280 25.93 1.69 3.56
CA GLY A 280 26.97 2.49 2.90
C GLY A 280 26.45 3.68 2.09
N LEU A 281 25.21 4.12 2.33
CA LEU A 281 24.55 5.20 1.61
C LEU A 281 24.81 6.55 2.31
N THR A 282 25.72 7.36 1.78
CA THR A 282 26.09 8.65 2.41
C THR A 282 25.86 9.89 1.55
N ARG A 283 25.52 9.73 0.26
CA ARG A 283 25.51 10.86 -0.71
C ARG A 283 24.21 11.06 -1.47
N ASN A 284 23.50 9.98 -1.79
CA ASN A 284 22.33 10.02 -2.67
C ASN A 284 20.99 9.84 -1.94
N ILE A 285 20.97 9.87 -0.61
CA ILE A 285 19.74 9.72 0.17
C ILE A 285 19.78 10.57 1.44
N ALA A 286 18.65 11.20 1.77
CA ALA A 286 18.46 11.94 3.01
C ALA A 286 17.03 11.77 3.53
N PHE A 287 16.88 11.68 4.85
CA PHE A 287 15.58 11.59 5.52
C PHE A 287 15.35 12.84 6.39
N ASN A 288 14.17 13.44 6.25
CA ASN A 288 13.76 14.61 7.01
C ASN A 288 12.63 14.24 7.97
N ARG A 289 12.67 14.81 9.17
CA ARG A 289 11.53 14.78 10.09
C ARG A 289 10.54 15.88 9.74
N GLY A 290 9.27 15.53 9.60
CA GLY A 290 8.20 16.51 9.44
C GLY A 290 6.89 15.90 8.98
N ASP A 291 5.83 16.71 9.02
CA ASP A 291 4.57 16.37 8.37
C ASP A 291 4.74 16.36 6.84
N ALA A 292 4.26 15.31 6.19
CA ALA A 292 4.44 15.13 4.75
C ALA A 292 3.71 16.23 3.96
N GLY A 293 2.50 16.64 4.39
CA GLY A 293 1.71 17.68 3.76
C GLY A 293 2.36 19.06 3.85
N GLU A 294 2.86 19.45 5.03
CA GLU A 294 3.63 20.67 5.25
C GLU A 294 4.93 20.70 4.45
N PHE A 295 5.67 19.59 4.47
CA PHE A 295 6.90 19.44 3.73
C PHE A 295 6.66 19.64 2.23
N LEU A 296 5.65 18.97 1.68
CA LEU A 296 5.35 19.02 0.26
C LEU A 296 4.80 20.39 -0.15
N GLU A 297 3.99 21.04 0.69
CA GLU A 297 3.54 22.41 0.46
C GLU A 297 4.72 23.39 0.37
N LYS A 298 5.69 23.29 1.30
CA LYS A 298 6.89 24.12 1.28
C LYS A 298 7.73 23.86 0.03
N LYS A 299 7.92 22.60 -0.36
CA LYS A 299 8.65 22.23 -1.58
C LYS A 299 7.95 22.73 -2.85
N ALA A 300 6.62 22.68 -2.89
CA ALA A 300 5.84 23.24 -3.99
C ALA A 300 6.03 24.77 -4.12
N LYS A 301 6.03 25.51 -3.00
CA LYS A 301 6.29 26.97 -2.99
C LYS A 301 7.70 27.33 -3.46
N LEU A 302 8.68 26.45 -3.22
CA LEU A 302 10.06 26.62 -3.67
C LEU A 302 10.31 26.16 -5.11
N GLY A 303 9.30 25.64 -5.82
CA GLY A 303 9.47 25.10 -7.16
C GLY A 303 10.37 23.85 -7.20
N THR A 304 10.44 23.07 -6.11
CA THR A 304 11.20 21.82 -6.10
C THR A 304 10.56 20.80 -7.02
N HIS A 305 11.37 20.17 -7.88
CA HIS A 305 10.95 19.10 -8.78
C HIS A 305 11.28 17.73 -8.20
N TYR A 306 10.36 16.77 -8.39
CA TYR A 306 10.57 15.35 -8.15
C TYR A 306 10.09 14.59 -9.38
N ASP A 307 10.89 13.65 -9.87
CA ASP A 307 10.52 12.84 -11.05
C ASP A 307 9.51 11.75 -10.66
N ALA A 308 9.69 11.18 -9.46
CA ALA A 308 8.79 10.18 -8.91
C ALA A 308 8.48 10.42 -7.44
N VAL A 309 7.32 9.97 -7.00
CA VAL A 309 6.92 9.92 -5.58
C VAL A 309 6.42 8.52 -5.26
N ILE A 310 6.99 7.89 -4.25
CA ILE A 310 6.42 6.69 -3.64
C ILE A 310 5.81 7.09 -2.29
N LEU A 311 4.60 6.62 -2.02
CA LEU A 311 3.91 6.86 -0.76
C LEU A 311 3.34 5.56 -0.20
N ASP A 312 3.50 5.37 1.10
CA ASP A 312 2.93 4.26 1.88
C ASP A 312 2.27 4.82 3.16
N PRO A 313 1.13 5.53 3.03
CA PRO A 313 0.51 6.18 4.17
C PRO A 313 -0.14 5.17 5.14
N ALA A 314 -0.41 5.64 6.36
CA ALA A 314 -1.20 4.88 7.32
C ALA A 314 -2.61 4.55 6.79
N ARG A 315 -3.33 3.67 7.51
CA ARG A 315 -4.69 3.20 7.15
C ARG A 315 -5.74 4.28 6.87
N THR A 316 -5.53 5.50 7.34
CA THR A 316 -6.40 6.67 7.07
C THR A 316 -6.25 7.21 5.64
N GLY A 317 -5.26 6.73 4.89
CA GLY A 317 -4.84 7.25 3.60
C GLY A 317 -3.97 8.51 3.73
N ALA A 318 -3.62 9.10 2.59
CA ALA A 318 -2.84 10.32 2.51
C ALA A 318 -3.67 11.52 2.96
N ASP A 319 -3.04 12.47 3.65
CA ASP A 319 -3.73 13.66 4.10
C ASP A 319 -4.09 14.59 2.93
N ARG A 320 -5.16 15.38 3.10
CA ARG A 320 -5.68 16.24 2.03
C ARG A 320 -4.66 17.30 1.60
N LYS A 321 -3.85 17.80 2.53
CA LYS A 321 -2.84 18.83 2.28
C LYS A 321 -1.70 18.28 1.42
N PHE A 322 -1.27 17.05 1.70
CA PHE A 322 -0.31 16.29 0.92
C PHE A 322 -0.84 16.03 -0.49
N LEU A 323 -2.04 15.47 -0.65
CA LEU A 323 -2.61 15.22 -1.98
C LEU A 323 -2.70 16.48 -2.83
N ASN A 324 -3.18 17.58 -2.26
CA ASN A 324 -3.26 18.87 -2.95
C ASN A 324 -1.86 19.39 -3.35
N SER A 325 -0.85 19.19 -2.50
CA SER A 325 0.52 19.61 -2.77
C SER A 325 1.20 18.71 -3.81
N LEU A 326 0.92 17.40 -3.78
CA LEU A 326 1.41 16.42 -4.75
C LEU A 326 0.89 16.73 -6.16
N VAL A 327 -0.38 17.11 -6.26
CA VAL A 327 -1.00 17.57 -7.52
C VAL A 327 -0.40 18.89 -8.03
N LYS A 328 0.16 19.74 -7.15
CA LYS A 328 0.85 20.98 -7.52
C LYS A 328 2.28 20.75 -7.98
N ILE A 329 3.06 19.96 -7.21
CA ILE A 329 4.41 19.55 -7.61
C ILE A 329 4.37 18.78 -8.93
N ALA A 330 3.34 17.96 -9.10
CA ALA A 330 3.08 17.22 -10.31
C ALA A 330 4.29 16.38 -10.78
N PRO A 331 4.81 15.44 -9.96
CA PRO A 331 5.82 14.48 -10.42
C PRO A 331 5.35 13.71 -11.65
N GLU A 332 6.27 13.12 -12.41
CA GLU A 332 5.91 12.33 -13.58
C GLU A 332 5.24 11.01 -13.18
N ARG A 333 5.69 10.41 -12.08
CA ARG A 333 5.24 9.08 -11.64
C ARG A 333 4.90 9.08 -10.15
N ILE A 334 3.81 8.40 -9.80
CA ILE A 334 3.41 8.17 -8.42
C ILE A 334 3.19 6.67 -8.22
N VAL A 335 3.80 6.10 -7.19
CA VAL A 335 3.48 4.74 -6.73
C VAL A 335 2.84 4.85 -5.36
N TYR A 336 1.54 4.55 -5.31
CA TYR A 336 0.76 4.55 -4.07
C TYR A 336 0.65 3.12 -3.56
N ILE A 337 1.35 2.81 -2.47
CA ILE A 337 1.22 1.57 -1.69
C ILE A 337 0.19 1.81 -0.58
N SER A 338 -0.78 0.90 -0.39
CA SER A 338 -1.81 1.05 0.63
C SER A 338 -2.28 -0.27 1.19
N CYS A 339 -2.36 -0.37 2.51
CA CYS A 339 -3.01 -1.49 3.21
C CYS A 339 -4.54 -1.31 3.37
N ASN A 340 -5.12 -0.27 2.75
CA ASN A 340 -6.55 0.03 2.77
C ASN A 340 -7.03 0.53 1.39
N PRO A 341 -7.55 -0.38 0.53
CA PRO A 341 -8.05 -0.02 -0.79
C PRO A 341 -9.20 1.01 -0.77
N ALA A 342 -10.01 1.05 0.29
CA ALA A 342 -11.13 1.99 0.38
C ALA A 342 -10.67 3.45 0.55
N THR A 343 -9.68 3.70 1.42
CA THR A 343 -9.09 5.06 1.53
C THR A 343 -8.21 5.39 0.33
N GLN A 344 -7.56 4.40 -0.28
CA GLN A 344 -6.83 4.59 -1.53
C GLN A 344 -7.79 5.03 -2.65
N ALA A 345 -8.95 4.39 -2.81
CA ALA A 345 -9.98 4.79 -3.77
C ALA A 345 -10.42 6.25 -3.57
N ARG A 346 -10.63 6.69 -2.31
CA ARG A 346 -10.93 8.10 -1.99
C ARG A 346 -9.84 9.04 -2.50
N ASP A 347 -8.57 8.70 -2.26
CA ASP A 347 -7.44 9.54 -2.62
C ASP A 347 -7.22 9.56 -4.14
N LEU A 348 -7.41 8.41 -4.81
CA LEU A 348 -7.34 8.28 -6.26
C LEU A 348 -8.33 9.23 -6.95
N LYS A 349 -9.55 9.45 -6.44
CA LYS A 349 -10.49 10.46 -6.99
C LYS A 349 -9.89 11.87 -7.07
N THR A 350 -8.90 12.18 -6.24
CA THR A 350 -8.20 13.47 -6.28
C THR A 350 -7.03 13.43 -7.25
N LEU A 351 -6.25 12.36 -7.23
CA LEU A 351 -5.08 12.21 -8.10
C LEU A 351 -5.46 12.03 -9.57
N THR A 352 -6.52 11.29 -9.88
CA THR A 352 -6.97 11.04 -11.26
C THR A 352 -7.52 12.27 -11.98
N LYS A 353 -7.60 13.41 -11.29
CA LYS A 353 -7.85 14.72 -11.92
C LYS A 353 -6.67 15.21 -12.76
N LYS A 354 -5.45 14.72 -12.50
CA LYS A 354 -4.21 15.09 -13.21
C LYS A 354 -3.38 13.91 -13.70
N TYR A 355 -3.66 12.70 -13.19
CA TYR A 355 -2.89 11.50 -13.49
C TYR A 355 -3.79 10.42 -14.07
N THR A 356 -3.18 9.51 -14.82
CA THR A 356 -3.83 8.28 -15.27
C THR A 356 -3.32 7.13 -14.43
N VAL A 357 -4.22 6.28 -13.93
CA VAL A 357 -3.83 5.01 -13.32
C VAL A 357 -3.40 4.07 -14.44
N THR A 358 -2.16 3.61 -14.36
CA THR A 358 -1.53 2.76 -15.36
C THR A 358 -1.55 1.29 -14.97
N ASP A 359 -1.61 1.01 -13.67
CA ASP A 359 -1.60 -0.34 -13.14
C ASP A 359 -2.10 -0.38 -11.68
N ILE A 360 -2.74 -1.50 -11.31
CA ILE A 360 -3.28 -1.79 -9.99
C ILE A 360 -2.96 -3.24 -9.64
N GLN A 361 -2.05 -3.46 -8.69
CA GLN A 361 -1.63 -4.80 -8.28
C GLN A 361 -1.95 -5.04 -6.79
N PRO A 362 -2.90 -5.95 -6.48
CA PRO A 362 -3.13 -6.42 -5.12
C PRO A 362 -2.11 -7.48 -4.69
N PHE A 363 -1.80 -7.48 -3.39
CA PHE A 363 -0.93 -8.43 -2.70
C PHE A 363 -1.63 -8.96 -1.45
N ASP A 364 -1.52 -10.27 -1.22
CA ASP A 364 -1.94 -10.87 0.03
C ASP A 364 -0.83 -10.80 1.10
N MET A 365 -0.63 -9.60 1.63
CA MET A 365 0.28 -9.37 2.76
C MET A 365 -0.19 -10.03 4.06
N PHE A 366 -1.50 -10.32 4.18
CA PHE A 366 -2.13 -10.79 5.41
C PHE A 366 -3.05 -12.01 5.17
N PRO A 367 -2.49 -13.18 4.84
CA PRO A 367 -3.26 -14.42 4.71
C PRO A 367 -4.14 -14.69 5.93
N HIS A 368 -5.31 -15.31 5.71
CA HIS A 368 -6.37 -15.60 6.69
C HIS A 368 -7.10 -14.38 7.29
N THR A 369 -6.73 -13.17 6.89
CA THR A 369 -7.43 -11.93 7.25
C THR A 369 -8.16 -11.34 6.05
N ARG A 370 -9.04 -10.34 6.27
CA ARG A 370 -9.68 -9.58 5.18
C ARG A 370 -8.78 -8.53 4.53
N HIS A 371 -7.61 -8.26 5.08
CA HIS A 371 -6.76 -7.17 4.60
C HIS A 371 -6.07 -7.53 3.29
N VAL A 372 -5.96 -6.53 2.42
CA VAL A 372 -5.27 -6.56 1.13
C VAL A 372 -4.36 -5.35 1.08
N GLU A 373 -3.16 -5.53 0.58
CA GLU A 373 -2.27 -4.42 0.26
C GLU A 373 -2.27 -4.20 -1.25
N THR A 374 -2.31 -2.95 -1.70
CA THR A 374 -2.45 -2.60 -3.11
C THR A 374 -1.37 -1.61 -3.53
N VAL A 375 -0.73 -1.88 -4.65
CA VAL A 375 0.18 -0.95 -5.33
C VAL A 375 -0.55 -0.36 -6.52
N VAL A 376 -0.73 0.96 -6.54
CA VAL A 376 -1.35 1.68 -7.66
C VAL A 376 -0.34 2.62 -8.28
N LEU A 377 -0.14 2.48 -9.58
CA LEU A 377 0.78 3.30 -10.35
C LEU A 377 0.03 4.36 -11.12
N LEU A 378 0.44 5.62 -10.93
CA LEU A 378 -0.09 6.76 -11.65
C LEU A 378 1.01 7.45 -12.44
N SER A 379 0.70 7.82 -13.68
CA SER A 379 1.59 8.61 -14.53
C SER A 379 0.94 9.95 -14.86
N LYS A 380 1.74 11.00 -14.80
CA LYS A 380 1.46 12.27 -15.47
C LYS A 380 1.56 11.98 -16.96
N GLY A 381 0.62 12.47 -17.75
CA GLY A 381 0.48 12.02 -19.14
C GLY A 381 1.73 12.26 -19.99
N GLU A 382 2.40 11.16 -20.36
CA GLU A 382 2.71 10.79 -21.76
C GLU A 382 2.54 9.25 -21.98
N ILE A 383 1.50 8.91 -22.77
CA ILE A 383 1.39 7.98 -23.92
C ILE A 383 1.87 6.51 -23.85
N ASP A 384 0.93 5.58 -24.13
CA ASP A 384 1.10 4.59 -25.21
C ASP A 384 -0.21 4.54 -26.03
N SER A 385 -0.23 5.19 -27.19
CA SER A 385 -1.36 5.18 -28.12
C SER A 385 -1.65 3.78 -28.68
N LYS A 386 -0.83 2.77 -28.37
CA LYS A 386 -1.08 1.37 -28.74
C LYS A 386 -1.79 0.53 -27.67
N LYS A 387 -2.05 1.06 -26.46
CA LYS A 387 -2.67 0.28 -25.37
C LYS A 387 -3.83 0.93 -24.61
N VAL A 388 -4.43 1.98 -25.14
CA VAL A 388 -5.68 2.52 -24.58
C VAL A 388 -6.81 2.34 -25.60
N ARG A 389 -7.44 1.17 -25.61
CA ARG A 389 -8.87 1.10 -25.94
C ARG A 389 -9.61 1.64 -24.73
N VAL A 390 -10.02 2.90 -24.78
CA VAL A 390 -11.06 3.41 -23.87
C VAL A 390 -12.37 2.79 -24.35
N GLU A 391 -12.81 1.71 -23.70
CA GLU A 391 -14.22 1.34 -23.73
C GLU A 391 -14.98 2.37 -22.88
N PHE A 392 -15.70 3.26 -23.55
CA PHE A 392 -16.82 3.96 -22.93
C PHE A 392 -17.97 2.94 -22.82
N SER A 393 -18.15 2.30 -21.67
CA SER A 393 -19.42 1.61 -21.39
C SER A 393 -20.47 2.67 -21.08
N LEU A 394 -21.22 3.05 -22.12
CA LEU A 394 -22.54 3.65 -21.95
C LEU A 394 -23.50 2.51 -21.65
N GLU A 395 -23.65 2.14 -20.38
CA GLU A 395 -24.82 1.35 -19.93
C GLU A 395 -26.11 2.19 -19.93
N ASP A 396 -26.19 3.18 -20.82
CA ASP A 396 -27.40 3.88 -21.25
C ASP A 396 -27.40 4.14 -22.78
N MET A 397 -26.60 3.41 -23.59
CA MET A 397 -26.73 3.48 -25.06
C MET A 397 -27.00 2.12 -25.67
N ASP A 398 -28.27 2.01 -26.07
CA ASP A 398 -28.89 1.01 -26.92
C ASP A 398 -27.95 0.44 -27.99
N MET A 399 -27.88 -0.89 -28.03
CA MET A 399 -27.00 -1.72 -28.85
C MET A 399 -27.59 -2.00 -30.24
N SER A 400 -28.27 -1.02 -30.85
CA SER A 400 -29.10 -1.25 -32.05
C SER A 400 -28.58 -0.60 -33.35
N GLU A 401 -27.40 0.04 -33.40
CA GLU A 401 -26.96 0.77 -34.62
C GLU A 401 -25.58 0.38 -35.20
N PHE A 402 -25.10 -0.84 -35.00
CA PHE A 402 -23.90 -1.34 -35.70
C PHE A 402 -24.21 -1.93 -37.09
N GLN A 403 -24.84 -1.14 -37.98
CA GLN A 403 -25.03 -1.58 -39.37
C GLN A 403 -24.66 -0.63 -40.52
N ASP A 404 -24.41 0.68 -40.35
CA ASP A 404 -24.20 1.54 -41.55
C ASP A 404 -23.04 2.57 -41.45
N GLY A 405 -21.83 2.12 -41.82
CA GLY A 405 -20.72 2.99 -42.25
C GLY A 405 -20.02 3.85 -41.18
N ALA A 406 -19.09 4.72 -41.62
CA ALA A 406 -18.29 5.56 -40.73
C ALA A 406 -19.05 6.79 -40.19
N THR A 407 -18.81 7.08 -38.93
CA THR A 407 -19.36 8.21 -38.19
C THR A 407 -18.69 9.53 -38.58
N TYR A 408 -19.36 10.66 -38.28
CA TYR A 408 -18.83 12.00 -38.55
C TYR A 408 -17.46 12.30 -37.89
N PRO A 409 -17.21 11.89 -36.63
CA PRO A 409 -15.89 12.01 -36.03
C PRO A 409 -14.82 11.23 -36.80
N GLN A 410 -15.09 9.99 -37.22
CA GLN A 410 -14.14 9.16 -37.97
C GLN A 410 -13.76 9.78 -39.31
N ILE A 411 -14.73 10.36 -40.03
CA ILE A 411 -14.47 11.07 -41.28
C ILE A 411 -13.61 12.33 -41.05
N LYS A 412 -13.84 13.08 -39.96
CA LYS A 412 -13.04 14.27 -39.63
C LYS A 412 -11.60 13.91 -39.29
N GLU A 413 -11.42 12.85 -38.53
CA GLU A 413 -10.11 12.37 -38.10
C GLU A 413 -9.28 11.92 -39.30
N TYR A 414 -9.87 11.08 -40.17
CA TYR A 414 -9.22 10.65 -41.41
C TYR A 414 -8.78 11.84 -42.28
N VAL A 415 -9.68 12.82 -42.51
CA VAL A 415 -9.36 13.98 -43.33
C VAL A 415 -8.24 14.83 -42.71
N LEU A 416 -8.25 15.01 -41.39
CA LEU A 416 -7.22 15.74 -40.68
C LEU A 416 -5.86 15.04 -40.77
N GLU A 417 -5.82 13.72 -40.58
CA GLU A 417 -4.58 12.93 -40.62
C GLU A 417 -3.96 12.88 -42.02
N HIS A 418 -4.78 12.71 -43.06
CA HIS A 418 -4.29 12.44 -44.41
C HIS A 418 -4.07 13.70 -45.24
N THR A 419 -4.72 14.82 -44.89
CA THR A 419 -4.65 16.05 -45.66
C THR A 419 -4.29 17.29 -44.84
N GLY A 420 -4.30 17.20 -43.50
CA GLY A 420 -4.13 18.36 -42.61
C GLY A 420 -5.33 19.31 -42.59
N LEU A 421 -6.39 19.04 -43.36
CA LEU A 421 -7.56 19.91 -43.47
C LEU A 421 -8.57 19.65 -42.35
N LYS A 422 -9.15 20.73 -41.79
CA LYS A 422 -10.29 20.64 -40.88
C LYS A 422 -11.61 20.76 -41.64
N VAL A 423 -12.50 19.78 -41.45
CA VAL A 423 -13.83 19.73 -42.08
C VAL A 423 -14.96 19.77 -41.04
N SER A 424 -16.07 20.41 -41.39
CA SER A 424 -17.23 20.59 -40.50
C SER A 424 -18.28 19.49 -40.73
N ASN A 425 -19.20 19.29 -39.77
CA ASN A 425 -20.34 18.39 -39.98
C ASN A 425 -21.21 18.83 -41.16
N LEU A 426 -21.31 20.15 -41.40
CA LEU A 426 -22.04 20.70 -42.54
C LEU A 426 -21.44 20.21 -43.87
N TYR A 427 -20.12 20.24 -44.00
CA TYR A 427 -19.47 19.80 -45.23
C TYR A 427 -19.61 18.30 -45.43
N ILE A 428 -19.44 17.51 -44.37
CA ILE A 428 -19.63 16.06 -44.45
C ILE A 428 -21.08 15.71 -44.83
N SER A 429 -22.09 16.41 -44.30
CA SER A 429 -23.49 16.17 -44.68
C SER A 429 -23.80 16.57 -46.12
N GLN A 430 -23.24 17.69 -46.60
CA GLN A 430 -23.34 18.10 -48.00
C GLN A 430 -22.77 17.03 -48.95
N ILE A 431 -21.61 16.44 -48.61
CA ILE A 431 -20.98 15.41 -49.45
C ILE A 431 -21.70 14.07 -49.33
N LYS A 432 -22.20 13.67 -48.15
CA LYS A 432 -23.05 12.47 -48.00
C LYS A 432 -24.27 12.54 -48.94
N ARG A 433 -24.98 13.69 -48.96
CA ARG A 433 -26.09 13.92 -49.89
C ARG A 433 -25.67 13.83 -51.36
N LYS A 434 -24.52 14.40 -51.73
CA LYS A 434 -23.97 14.30 -53.10
C LYS A 434 -23.62 12.86 -53.51
N CYS A 435 -23.39 11.96 -52.55
CA CYS A 435 -23.03 10.56 -52.80
C CYS A 435 -24.20 9.58 -52.58
N GLY A 436 -25.42 10.07 -52.31
CA GLY A 436 -26.58 9.22 -52.06
C GLY A 436 -26.62 8.53 -50.69
N LEU A 437 -25.84 9.02 -49.72
CA LEU A 437 -25.75 8.45 -48.37
C LEU A 437 -26.74 9.11 -47.41
N GLU A 438 -27.31 8.32 -46.50
CA GLU A 438 -28.20 8.82 -45.46
C GLU A 438 -27.49 9.80 -44.51
N VAL A 439 -28.24 10.80 -44.06
CA VAL A 439 -27.79 11.89 -43.20
C VAL A 439 -28.74 11.99 -42.01
N GLY A 440 -28.23 11.76 -40.80
CA GLY A 440 -29.02 11.79 -39.56
C GLY A 440 -29.74 13.13 -39.32
N LYS A 441 -30.89 13.06 -38.62
CA LYS A 441 -31.95 14.09 -38.55
C LYS A 441 -31.58 15.46 -37.94
N ASN A 442 -30.34 15.71 -37.51
CA ASN A 442 -29.98 16.92 -36.74
C ASN A 442 -28.78 17.72 -37.27
N TYR A 443 -28.34 17.52 -38.51
CA TYR A 443 -27.24 18.31 -39.09
C TYR A 443 -27.72 19.28 -40.17
N ASN A 444 -27.94 20.53 -39.75
CA ASN A 444 -28.10 21.73 -40.59
C ASN A 444 -29.16 21.63 -41.70
N LEU A 445 -30.41 21.38 -41.31
CA LEU A 445 -31.53 21.89 -42.10
C LEU A 445 -31.62 23.41 -41.91
N PRO A 446 -31.85 24.19 -42.99
CA PRO A 446 -32.09 25.64 -42.91
C PRO A 446 -33.17 25.94 -41.87
N LYS A 447 -32.94 26.90 -40.96
CA LYS A 447 -33.97 27.39 -40.04
C LYS A 447 -34.96 28.36 -40.72
N SER A 448 -34.66 28.80 -41.95
CA SER A 448 -35.53 29.61 -42.81
C SER A 448 -35.16 29.41 -44.30
N GLU A 449 -36.12 29.63 -45.21
CA GLU A 449 -35.95 29.48 -46.68
C GLU A 449 -34.83 30.36 -47.26
N ASP A 450 -34.49 31.48 -46.63
CA ASP A 450 -33.50 32.45 -47.11
C ASP A 450 -32.07 32.30 -46.52
N SER A 451 -31.79 31.24 -45.75
CA SER A 451 -30.45 31.07 -45.15
C SER A 451 -29.42 30.53 -46.16
N ARG A 452 -28.50 31.39 -46.62
CA ARG A 452 -27.35 31.00 -47.44
C ARG A 452 -26.37 30.15 -46.62
N GLN A 453 -26.41 28.82 -46.79
CA GLN A 453 -25.42 27.92 -46.19
C GLN A 453 -24.09 27.95 -46.96
N PRO A 454 -22.93 28.00 -46.27
CA PRO A 454 -21.63 27.95 -46.94
C PRO A 454 -21.44 26.58 -47.63
N GLN A 455 -21.02 26.62 -48.89
CA GLN A 455 -20.71 25.42 -49.68
C GLN A 455 -19.33 24.87 -49.31
N CYS A 456 -19.19 23.54 -49.36
CA CYS A 456 -17.91 22.86 -49.15
C CYS A 456 -16.90 23.26 -50.24
N PRO A 457 -15.71 23.79 -49.88
CA PRO A 457 -14.63 24.06 -50.85
C PRO A 457 -14.18 22.79 -51.58
N PRO A 458 -13.74 22.85 -52.85
CA PRO A 458 -13.36 21.67 -53.64
C PRO A 458 -12.27 20.79 -53.00
N GLU A 459 -11.29 21.40 -52.34
CA GLU A 459 -10.22 20.69 -51.62
C GLU A 459 -10.75 19.83 -50.46
N LYS A 460 -11.75 20.34 -49.73
CA LYS A 460 -12.39 19.63 -48.61
C LYS A 460 -13.37 18.58 -49.12
N GLU A 461 -14.05 18.83 -50.24
CA GLU A 461 -14.88 17.81 -50.89
C GLU A 461 -14.05 16.60 -51.33
N LYS A 462 -12.89 16.84 -51.96
CA LYS A 462 -11.99 15.75 -52.37
C LYS A 462 -11.54 14.91 -51.17
N ALA A 463 -11.08 15.56 -50.09
CA ALA A 463 -10.64 14.87 -48.89
C ALA A 463 -11.77 14.05 -48.23
N ILE A 464 -12.99 14.59 -48.16
CA ILE A 464 -14.15 13.88 -47.60
C ILE A 464 -14.53 12.67 -48.48
N ARG A 465 -14.45 12.77 -49.81
CA ARG A 465 -14.71 11.65 -50.72
C ARG A 465 -13.66 10.55 -50.61
N GLU A 466 -12.39 10.90 -50.41
CA GLU A 466 -11.33 9.93 -50.13
C GLU A 466 -11.58 9.20 -48.80
N ALA A 467 -12.04 9.91 -47.77
CA ALA A 467 -12.48 9.30 -46.52
C ALA A 467 -13.64 8.31 -46.74
N PHE A 468 -14.64 8.68 -47.54
CA PHE A 468 -15.77 7.79 -47.84
C PHE A 468 -15.32 6.51 -48.54
N LYS A 469 -14.40 6.60 -49.51
CA LYS A 469 -13.81 5.42 -50.17
C LYS A 469 -13.03 4.54 -49.19
N TYR A 470 -12.22 5.16 -48.32
CA TYR A 470 -11.46 4.44 -47.31
C TYR A 470 -12.39 3.66 -46.36
N PHE A 471 -13.51 4.26 -45.97
CA PHE A 471 -14.52 3.63 -45.12
C PHE A 471 -15.54 2.76 -45.87
N GLY A 472 -15.36 2.52 -47.18
CA GLY A 472 -16.26 1.70 -47.99
C GLY A 472 -17.69 2.24 -48.10
N MET A 473 -17.87 3.55 -47.94
CA MET A 473 -19.17 4.21 -48.00
C MET A 473 -19.59 4.55 -49.44
N ILE A 474 -18.63 4.67 -50.38
CA ILE A 474 -18.87 4.98 -51.80
C ILE A 474 -17.92 4.21 -52.72
#